data_AF-Q3M7W0-F1
#
_entry.id   AF-Q3M7W0-F1
#
_cell.length_a   1.000
_cell.length_b   1.000
_cell.length_c   1.000
_cell.angle_alpha   90.00
_cell.angle_beta   90.00
_cell.angle_gamma   90.00
#
_symmetry.space_group_name_H-M   'P 1'
#
loop_
_entity.id
_entity.type
_entity.pdbx_description
1 polymer ?
#
loop_
_entity_poly.entity_id
_entity_poly.type
_entity_poly.pdbx_seq_one_letter_code
_entity_poly.pdbx_strand_id
1 'polypeptide(L)' 'MKDFQNALGQYILYRDILQLADKNYEIYLAIRDTIFDTFFQRKSVQAVVELHQIKLIVFNNEREEITLWTT' A
#
# COMPACT_ATOMS: atom_id res chain seq x y z
N MET A 1 11.72 -2.17 7.32
CA MET A 1 11.15 -1.12 8.20
C MET A 1 11.33 0.26 7.58
N LYS A 2 12.57 0.68 7.25
CA LYS A 2 12.83 1.95 6.55
C LYS A 2 12.03 2.10 5.25
N ASP A 3 12.00 1.07 4.41
CA ASP A 3 11.26 1.14 3.13
C ASP A 3 9.75 1.28 3.34
N PHE A 4 9.21 0.63 4.37
CA PHE A 4 7.80 0.78 4.74
C PHE A 4 7.50 2.19 5.25
N GLN A 5 8.37 2.77 6.08
CA GLN A 5 8.22 4.16 6.54
C GLN A 5 8.23 5.14 5.35
N ASN A 6 9.14 4.95 4.40
CA ASN A 6 9.21 5.76 3.19
C ASN A 6 7.96 5.59 2.32
N ALA A 7 7.53 4.35 2.08
CA ALA A 7 6.34 4.05 1.28
C ALA A 7 5.06 4.62 1.92
N LEU A 8 4.93 4.50 3.25
CA LEU A 8 3.82 5.06 4.01
C LEU A 8 3.79 6.59 3.90
N GLY A 9 4.94 7.24 4.10
CA GLY A 9 5.05 8.69 3.97
C GLY A 9 4.70 9.18 2.56
N GLN A 10 5.19 8.49 1.52
CA GLN A 10 4.85 8.80 0.12
C GLN A 10 3.35 8.60 -0.14
N TYR A 11 2.77 7.48 0.30
CA TYR A 11 1.34 7.19 0.10
C TYR A 11 0.44 8.28 0.70
N ILE A 12 0.70 8.66 1.95
CA ILE A 12 -0.06 9.72 2.63
C ILE A 12 0.11 11.05 1.89
N LEU A 13 1.35 11.43 1.58
CA LEU A 13 1.65 12.69 0.90
C LEU A 13 0.95 12.79 -0.46
N TYR A 14 1.02 11.74 -1.30
CA TYR A 14 0.38 11.77 -2.61
C TYR A 14 -1.15 11.77 -2.50
N ARG A 15 -1.72 11.03 -1.55
CA ARG A 15 -3.15 11.06 -1.29
C ARG A 15 -3.63 12.47 -0.93
N ASP A 16 -2.90 13.13 -0.03
CA ASP A 16 -3.24 14.48 0.41
C ASP A 16 -3.13 15.48 -0.76
N ILE A 17 -2.09 15.36 -1.60
CA ILE A 17 -1.94 16.19 -2.80
C ILE A 17 -3.11 15.98 -3.78
N LEU A 18 -3.53 14.74 -4.04
CA LEU A 18 -4.65 14.47 -4.95
C LEU A 18 -5.98 14.99 -4.38
N GLN A 19 -6.20 14.84 -3.07
CA GLN A 19 -7.37 15.37 -2.40
C GLN A 19 -7.42 16.90 -2.48
N LEU A 20 -6.29 17.58 -2.23
CA LEU A 20 -6.18 19.04 -2.35
C LEU A 20 -6.37 19.54 -3.78
N ALA A 21 -6.00 18.72 -4.78
CA ALA A 21 -6.21 19.00 -6.19
C ALA A 21 -7.63 18.68 -6.69
N ASP A 22 -8.55 18.33 -5.78
CA ASP A 22 -9.93 17.90 -6.08
C ASP A 22 -9.99 16.77 -7.12
N LYS A 23 -9.05 15.81 -6.99
CA LYS A 23 -8.95 14.63 -7.86
C LYS A 23 -9.46 13.40 -7.12
N ASN A 24 -10.51 12.80 -7.66
CA ASN A 24 -11.10 11.56 -7.14
C ASN A 24 -10.37 10.31 -7.66
N TYR A 25 -9.04 10.29 -7.58
CA TYR A 25 -8.26 9.09 -7.91
C TYR A 25 -8.08 8.21 -6.70
N GLU A 26 -8.36 6.93 -6.84
CA GLU A 26 -7.98 5.95 -5.84
C GLU A 26 -6.49 5.63 -5.96
N ILE A 27 -5.75 5.80 -4.86
CA ILE A 27 -4.34 5.43 -4.78
C ILE A 27 -4.21 4.06 -4.14
N TYR A 28 -3.37 3.22 -4.71
CA TYR A 28 -3.00 1.92 -4.16
C TYR A 28 -1.49 1.86 -3.96
N LEU A 29 -1.06 1.29 -2.84
CA LEU A 29 0.33 0.94 -2.61
C LEU A 29 0.60 -0.44 -3.20
N ALA A 30 1.43 -0.49 -4.25
CA ALA A 30 1.80 -1.74 -4.90
C ALA A 30 2.91 -2.46 -4.13
N ILE A 31 2.69 -3.73 -3.81
CA ILE A 31 3.64 -4.59 -3.10
C ILE A 31 3.72 -5.98 -3.72
N ARG A 32 4.90 -6.61 -3.60
CA ARG A 32 5.08 -8.00 -4.04
C ARG A 32 4.33 -8.95 -3.10
N ASP A 33 3.80 -10.03 -3.65
CA ASP A 33 3.20 -11.15 -2.93
C ASP A 33 4.07 -11.68 -1.77
N THR A 34 5.35 -11.91 -2.02
CA THR A 34 6.32 -12.34 -1.02
C THR A 34 6.45 -11.38 0.17
N ILE A 35 6.27 -10.08 -0.05
CA ILE A 35 6.28 -9.05 1.01
C ILE A 35 4.92 -9.00 1.71
N PHE A 36 3.84 -9.20 0.96
CA PHE A 36 2.49 -9.30 1.52
C PHE A 36 2.39 -10.47 2.51
N ASP A 37 2.86 -11.66 2.12
CA ASP A 37 2.76 -12.90 2.90
C ASP A 37 3.69 -12.94 4.12
N THR A 38 4.68 -12.03 4.20
CA THR A 38 5.66 -12.03 5.29
C THR A 38 5.60 -10.76 6.15
N PHE A 39 5.88 -9.59 5.56
CA PHE A 39 5.98 -8.34 6.30
C PHE A 39 4.60 -7.77 6.64
N PHE A 40 3.65 -7.80 5.69
CA PHE A 40 2.30 -7.26 5.90
C PHE A 40 1.38 -8.18 6.70
N GLN A 41 1.77 -9.44 6.96
CA GLN A 41 1.05 -10.30 7.91
C GLN A 41 1.38 -10.00 9.38
N ARG A 42 2.34 -9.11 9.65
CA ARG A 42 2.67 -8.71 11.02
C ARG A 42 1.56 -7.83 11.57
N LYS A 43 1.01 -8.19 12.74
CA LYS A 43 -0.08 -7.44 13.39
C LYS A 43 0.19 -5.93 13.52
N SER A 44 1.42 -5.52 13.81
CA SER A 44 1.78 -4.11 13.91
C SER A 44 1.72 -3.39 12.56
N VAL A 45 2.06 -4.05 11.45
CA VAL A 45 1.97 -3.49 10.10
C VAL A 45 0.51 -3.43 9.66
N GLN A 46 -0.27 -4.49 9.91
CA GLN A 46 -1.71 -4.52 9.63
C GLN A 46 -2.44 -3.39 10.35
N ALA A 47 -2.15 -3.17 11.63
CA ALA A 47 -2.75 -2.08 12.40
C ALA A 47 -2.46 -0.70 11.81
N VAL A 48 -1.24 -0.47 11.30
CA VAL A 48 -0.87 0.79 10.63
C VAL A 48 -1.57 0.94 9.28
N VAL A 49 -1.64 -0.14 8.49
CA VAL A 49 -2.36 -0.17 7.21
C VAL A 49 -3.84 0.17 7.39
N GLU A 50 -4.49 -0.45 8.38
CA GLU A 50 -5.89 -0.19 8.72
C GLU A 50 -6.10 1.23 9.24
N LEU A 51 -5.28 1.70 10.18
CA LEU A 51 -5.36 3.04 10.76
C LEU A 51 -5.28 4.15 9.70
N HIS A 52 -4.43 3.97 8.68
CA HIS A 52 -4.26 4.94 7.61
C HIS A 52 -5.10 4.65 6.37
N GLN A 53 -5.96 3.62 6.40
CA GLN A 53 -6.81 3.20 5.28
C GLN A 53 -6.00 3.05 3.98
N ILE A 54 -4.89 2.32 4.07
CA ILE A 54 -3.99 2.11 2.94
C ILE A 54 -4.56 1.01 2.07
N LYS A 55 -4.92 1.35 0.84
CA LYS A 55 -5.32 0.37 -0.16
C LYS A 55 -4.08 -0.30 -0.73
N LEU A 56 -4.09 -1.61 -0.82
CA LEU A 56 -2.96 -2.40 -1.33
C LEU A 56 -3.33 -3.06 -2.65
N ILE A 57 -2.37 -3.09 -3.56
CA ILE A 57 -2.40 -3.97 -4.73
C ILE A 57 -1.20 -4.91 -4.61
N VAL A 58 -1.47 -6.21 -4.58
CA VAL A 58 -0.46 -7.25 -4.46
C VAL A 58 -0.22 -7.85 -5.84
N PHE A 59 1.04 -7.98 -6.22
CA PHE A 59 1.42 -8.55 -7.50
C PHE A 59 2.51 -9.62 -7.35
N ASN A 60 2.49 -10.59 -8.27
CA ASN A 60 3.57 -11.55 -8.42
C ASN A 60 4.55 -11.02 -9.48
N ASN A 61 5.82 -10.84 -9.09
CA ASN A 61 6.83 -10.26 -9.98
C ASN A 61 7.35 -11.23 -11.05
N GLU A 62 7.19 -12.54 -10.88
CA GLU A 62 7.67 -13.54 -11.85
C GLU A 62 6.65 -13.76 -12.97
N ARG A 63 5.37 -13.73 -12.62
CA ARG A 63 4.24 -13.91 -13.54
C ARG A 63 3.69 -12.61 -14.09
N GLU A 64 4.15 -11.47 -13.57
CA GLU A 64 3.71 -10.11 -13.93
C GLU A 64 2.18 -9.93 -13.84
N GLU A 65 1.57 -10.50 -12.80
CA GLU A 65 0.13 -10.48 -12.59
C GLU A 65 -0.25 -9.87 -11.23
N ILE A 66 -1.42 -9.24 -11.18
CA ILE A 66 -2.02 -8.78 -9.94
C ILE A 66 -2.71 -9.97 -9.28
N THR A 67 -2.36 -10.26 -8.04
CA THR A 67 -2.87 -11.42 -7.30
C THR A 67 -3.96 -11.04 -6.31
N LEU A 68 -3.95 -9.81 -5.79
CA LEU A 68 -4.95 -9.34 -4.81
C LEU A 68 -5.13 -7.82 -4.85
N TRP A 69 -6.35 -7.38 -4.62
CA TRP A 69 -6.70 -6.02 -4.26
C TRP A 69 -7.24 -6.00 -2.82
N THR A 70 -6.70 -5.13 -1.98
CA THR A 70 -7.19 -4.92 -0.60
C THR A 70 -7.60 -3.47 -0.44
N THR A 71 -8.85 -3.26 -0.06
CA THR A 71 -9.47 -1.94 0.13
C THR A 71 -9.67 -1.62 1.59
#